data_AF-A0A1S3QI11-F1
#
_entry.id   AF-A0A1S3QI11-F1
#
_cell.length_a   1.000
_cell.length_b   1.000
_cell.length_c   1.000
_cell.angle_alpha   90.00
_cell.angle_beta   90.00
_cell.angle_gamma   90.00
#
_symmetry.space_group_name_H-M   'P 1'
#
loop_
_entity.id
_entity.type
_entity.pdbx_description
1 polymer ?
#
loop_
_entity_poly.entity_id
_entity_poly.type
_entity_poly.pdbx_seq_one_letter_code
_entity_poly.pdbx_strand_id
1 'polypeptide(L)'
;MFEQHFRSISKIDFMERYLSEKEYLIIIIISPKYHETVTSSPVSLENDERILNTVYIHKQLQNEFIQNGSKNFRFIPVLFPGANKCHVPTWLQNTHVYSWPRDRDDVLRRLMRIEKYNPPPIGKLPTIVSIPI
;
A
#
# COMPACT_ATOMS: atom_id res chain seq x y z
N MET A 1 -2.53 26.08 3.30
CA MET A 1 -2.12 25.90 4.71
C MET A 1 -1.34 24.60 4.95
N PHE A 2 -1.64 23.48 4.27
CA PHE A 2 -0.88 22.22 4.37
C PHE A 2 0.56 22.32 3.83
N GLU A 3 0.80 22.99 2.70
CA GLU A 3 2.15 23.11 2.09
C GLU A 3 3.18 23.83 2.97
N GLN A 4 2.74 24.69 3.89
CA GLN A 4 3.64 25.58 4.62
C GLN A 4 4.31 24.89 5.82
N HIS A 5 3.65 23.88 6.41
CA HIS A 5 4.25 23.01 7.43
C HIS A 5 5.24 21.98 6.86
N PHE A 6 5.17 21.69 5.56
CA PHE A 6 6.09 20.77 4.88
C PHE A 6 7.50 21.34 4.71
N ARG A 7 7.67 22.67 4.77
CA ARG A 7 8.95 23.32 4.47
C ARG A 7 9.98 23.26 5.60
N SER A 8 9.61 22.85 6.82
CA SER A 8 10.54 22.80 7.98
C SER A 8 11.02 21.40 8.35
N ILE A 9 10.45 20.34 7.77
CA ILE A 9 10.83 18.95 8.08
C ILE A 9 11.70 18.43 6.93
N SER A 10 12.86 17.85 7.24
CA SER A 10 13.69 17.18 6.23
C SER A 10 12.88 16.07 5.56
N LYS A 11 13.05 15.87 4.25
CA LYS A 11 12.41 14.74 3.52
C LYS A 11 12.66 13.40 4.23
N ILE A 12 13.82 13.26 4.89
CA ILE A 12 14.21 12.08 5.68
C ILE A 12 13.31 11.94 6.91
N ASP A 13 13.27 12.96 7.76
CA ASP A 13 12.48 12.97 9.00
C ASP A 13 10.98 12.78 8.72
N PHE A 14 10.50 13.37 7.61
CA PHE A 14 9.14 13.17 7.15
C PHE A 14 8.88 11.69 6.86
N MET A 15 9.72 11.06 6.02
CA MET A 15 9.56 9.65 5.67
C MET A 15 9.66 8.73 6.90
N GLU A 16 10.63 8.96 7.78
CA GLU A 16 10.83 8.17 9.00
C GLU A 16 9.61 8.20 9.91
N ARG A 17 9.01 9.38 10.11
CA ARG A 17 7.79 9.53 10.91
C ARG A 17 6.62 8.71 10.37
N TYR A 18 6.29 8.86 9.09
CA TYR A 18 5.11 8.16 8.53
C TYR A 18 5.36 6.66 8.34
N LEU A 19 6.61 6.23 8.14
CA LEU A 19 6.97 4.82 8.05
C LEU A 19 6.95 4.13 9.42
N SER A 20 7.38 4.81 10.49
CA SER A 20 7.41 4.27 11.85
C SER A 20 6.03 4.19 12.50
N GLU A 21 5.18 5.20 12.32
CA GLU A 21 3.83 5.25 12.90
C GLU A 21 2.92 4.19 12.24
N LYS A 22 2.68 3.05 12.93
CA LYS A 22 1.98 1.86 12.39
C LYS A 22 0.50 2.07 12.03
N GLU A 23 -0.09 3.21 12.39
CA GLU A 23 -1.50 3.52 12.12
C GLU A 23 -1.77 4.05 10.71
N TYR A 24 -0.77 4.60 10.03
CA TYR A 24 -0.96 5.07 8.65
C TYR A 24 -1.12 3.92 7.65
N LEU A 25 -1.92 4.20 6.61
CA LEU A 25 -1.99 3.39 5.41
C LEU A 25 -1.20 4.11 4.31
N ILE A 26 -0.40 3.36 3.56
CA ILE A 26 0.46 3.89 2.50
C ILE A 26 -0.15 3.47 1.17
N ILE A 27 -0.77 4.42 0.48
CA ILE A 27 -1.29 4.22 -0.87
C ILE A 27 -0.15 4.40 -1.87
N ILE A 28 0.07 3.40 -2.72
CA ILE A 28 1.07 3.47 -3.78
C ILE A 28 0.33 3.43 -5.11
N ILE A 29 0.38 4.56 -5.83
CA ILE A 29 -0.22 4.66 -7.16
C ILE A 29 0.76 4.11 -8.18
N ILE A 30 0.36 3.04 -8.86
CA ILE A 30 1.15 2.35 -9.86
C ILE A 30 0.65 2.79 -11.24
N SER A 31 1.51 3.51 -11.94
CA SER A 31 1.33 3.94 -13.33
C SER A 31 2.52 3.44 -14.18
N PRO A 32 2.38 3.34 -15.52
CA PRO A 32 3.52 2.97 -16.38
C PRO A 32 4.73 3.90 -16.18
N LYS A 33 4.48 5.22 -16.06
CA LYS A 33 5.52 6.23 -15.79
C LYS A 33 6.20 6.03 -14.44
N TYR A 34 5.43 5.68 -13.39
CA TYR A 34 6.01 5.37 -12.09
C TYR A 34 6.95 4.17 -12.18
N HIS A 35 6.50 3.09 -12.83
CA HIS A 35 7.31 1.89 -13.03
C HIS A 35 8.61 2.22 -13.76
N GLU A 36 8.53 2.88 -14.92
CA GLU A 36 9.69 3.32 -15.68
C GLU A 36 10.66 4.15 -14.82
N THR A 37 10.15 5.10 -14.04
CA THR A 37 10.96 5.96 -13.16
C THR A 37 11.73 5.15 -12.12
N VAL A 38 11.12 4.12 -11.51
CA VAL A 38 11.76 3.34 -10.44
C VAL A 38 12.61 2.18 -10.96
N THR A 39 12.40 1.74 -12.20
CA THR A 39 13.21 0.69 -12.85
C THR A 39 14.35 1.24 -13.69
N SER A 40 14.30 2.51 -14.09
CA SER A 40 15.34 3.11 -14.92
C SER A 40 16.69 3.20 -14.19
N SER A 41 17.77 2.99 -14.94
CA SER A 41 19.13 3.12 -14.41
C SER A 41 19.39 4.59 -14.01
N PRO A 42 20.06 4.84 -12.86
CA PRO A 42 20.41 6.20 -12.44
C PRO A 42 21.26 6.98 -13.44
N VAL A 43 21.91 6.29 -14.37
CA VAL A 43 22.89 6.84 -15.32
C VAL A 43 22.23 7.67 -16.43
N SER A 44 20.95 7.46 -16.73
CA SER A 44 20.19 8.19 -17.75
C SER A 44 19.27 9.27 -17.18
N LEU A 45 19.30 9.48 -15.86
CA LEU A 45 18.47 10.48 -15.19
C LEU A 45 19.22 11.80 -15.23
N GLU A 46 18.97 12.60 -16.26
CA GLU A 46 19.21 14.04 -16.20
C GLU A 46 18.64 14.58 -14.87
N ASN A 47 19.25 15.65 -14.36
CA ASN A 47 19.18 16.22 -12.99
C ASN A 47 17.76 16.62 -12.47
N ASP A 48 16.70 15.92 -12.85
CA ASP A 48 15.32 16.11 -12.43
C ASP A 48 15.15 15.61 -10.99
N GLU A 49 15.12 16.58 -10.08
CA GLU A 49 14.88 16.38 -8.65
C GLU A 49 13.64 15.52 -8.38
N ARG A 50 12.58 15.60 -9.22
CA ARG A 50 11.34 14.84 -9.01
C ARG A 50 11.54 13.35 -9.19
N ILE A 51 12.34 12.97 -10.19
CA ILE A 51 12.69 11.58 -10.46
C ILE A 51 13.53 11.05 -9.30
N LEU A 52 14.56 11.79 -8.88
CA LEU A 52 15.39 11.42 -7.73
C LEU A 52 14.56 11.25 -6.45
N ASN A 53 13.62 12.17 -6.18
CA ASN A 53 12.71 12.09 -5.05
C ASN A 53 11.82 10.83 -5.13
N THR A 54 11.28 10.51 -6.31
CA THR A 54 10.43 9.33 -6.53
C THR A 54 11.20 8.04 -6.28
N VAL A 55 12.41 7.93 -6.82
CA VAL A 55 13.30 6.77 -6.61
C VAL A 55 13.70 6.63 -5.15
N TYR A 56 14.01 7.74 -4.47
CA TYR A 56 14.33 7.73 -3.05
C TYR A 56 13.15 7.22 -2.22
N ILE A 57 11.95 7.78 -2.41
CA ILE A 57 10.75 7.34 -1.69
C ILE A 57 10.48 5.86 -1.96
N HIS A 58 10.56 5.41 -3.20
CA HIS A 58 10.40 3.99 -3.56
C HIS A 58 11.34 3.08 -2.77
N LYS A 59 12.63 3.43 -2.70
CA LYS A 59 13.64 2.66 -1.95
C LYS A 59 13.37 2.66 -0.44
N GLN A 60 12.93 3.78 0.12
CA GLN A 60 12.57 3.84 1.54
C GLN A 60 11.38 2.93 1.87
N LEU A 61 10.34 2.94 1.02
CA LEU A 61 9.19 2.05 1.19
C LEU A 61 9.58 0.57 1.05
N GLN A 62 10.45 0.25 0.08
CA GLN A 62 10.97 -1.11 -0.10
C GLN A 62 11.74 -1.59 1.14
N ASN A 63 12.59 -0.73 1.71
CA ASN A 63 13.35 -1.06 2.92
C ASN A 63 12.43 -1.30 4.12
N GLU A 64 11.42 -0.46 4.33
CA GLU A 64 10.44 -0.66 5.41
C GLU A 64 9.70 -1.99 5.23
N PHE A 65 9.27 -2.31 4.01
CA PHE A 65 8.59 -3.57 3.71
C PHE A 65 9.43 -4.79 4.09
N ILE A 66 10.73 -4.77 3.74
CA ILE A 66 11.67 -5.84 4.05
C ILE A 66 11.92 -5.92 5.57
N GLN A 67 12.20 -4.79 6.22
CA GLN A 67 12.48 -4.73 7.66
C GLN A 67 11.27 -5.13 8.51
N ASN A 68 10.05 -4.85 8.05
CA ASN A 68 8.81 -5.28 8.70
C ASN A 68 8.47 -6.77 8.43
N GLY A 69 9.42 -7.54 7.88
CA GLY A 69 9.28 -8.98 7.62
C GLY A 69 8.25 -9.29 6.54
N SER A 70 8.09 -8.41 5.54
CA SER A 70 7.08 -8.52 4.48
C SER A 70 5.62 -8.56 4.96
N LYS A 71 5.37 -8.17 6.22
CA LYS A 71 4.01 -8.02 6.74
C LYS A 71 3.40 -6.73 6.19
N ASN A 72 2.44 -6.87 5.29
CA ASN A 72 2.03 -5.81 4.36
C ASN A 72 0.61 -5.29 4.60
N PHE A 73 0.20 -5.16 5.86
CA PHE A 73 -1.12 -4.64 6.24
C PHE A 73 -1.26 -3.12 6.10
N ARG A 74 -0.21 -2.40 5.68
CA ARG A 74 -0.25 -0.94 5.53
C ARG A 74 -0.22 -0.49 4.09
N PHE A 75 0.36 -1.30 3.20
CA PHE A 75 0.52 -0.95 1.79
C PHE A 75 -0.76 -1.24 1.01
N ILE A 76 -1.22 -0.24 0.26
CA ILE A 76 -2.38 -0.30 -0.61
C ILE A 76 -1.90 0.06 -2.03
N PRO A 77 -1.40 -0.91 -2.80
CA PRO A 77 -1.04 -0.67 -4.19
C PRO A 77 -2.29 -0.54 -5.05
N VAL A 78 -2.34 0.53 -5.83
CA VAL A 78 -3.47 0.86 -6.71
C VAL A 78 -2.94 1.03 -8.15
N LEU A 79 -3.33 0.12 -9.04
CA LEU A 79 -3.08 0.21 -10.47
C LEU A 79 -3.99 1.28 -11.09
N PHE A 80 -3.37 2.29 -11.70
CA PHE A 80 -4.09 3.30 -12.47
C PHE A 80 -4.35 2.84 -13.90
N PRO A 81 -5.30 3.46 -14.61
CA PRO A 81 -5.56 3.17 -16.03
C PRO A 81 -4.28 3.20 -16.86
N GLY A 82 -4.10 2.20 -17.72
CA GLY A 82 -2.89 2.00 -18.52
C GLY A 82 -1.77 1.23 -17.83
N ALA A 83 -1.81 1.06 -16.50
CA ALA A 83 -0.94 0.12 -15.79
C ALA A 83 -1.51 -1.30 -15.84
N ASN A 84 -0.63 -2.27 -15.67
CA ASN A 84 -0.96 -3.69 -15.58
C ASN A 84 -0.11 -4.33 -14.47
N LYS A 85 -0.31 -5.62 -14.21
CA LYS A 85 0.41 -6.33 -13.14
C LYS A 85 1.94 -6.36 -13.30
N CYS A 86 2.49 -6.28 -14.52
CA CYS A 86 3.95 -6.25 -14.69
C CYS A 86 4.58 -4.93 -14.23
N HIS A 87 3.79 -3.86 -14.13
CA HIS A 87 4.24 -2.58 -13.59
C HIS A 87 4.29 -2.56 -12.05
N VAL A 88 3.76 -3.59 -11.37
CA VAL A 88 3.77 -3.67 -9.91
C VAL A 88 5.19 -4.04 -9.45
N PRO A 89 5.80 -3.24 -8.54
CA PRO A 89 7.11 -3.57 -7.98
C PRO A 89 7.14 -4.98 -7.40
N THR A 90 8.22 -5.71 -7.64
CA THR A 90 8.35 -7.12 -7.23
C THR A 90 8.11 -7.33 -5.74
N TRP A 91 8.59 -6.40 -4.90
CA TRP A 91 8.39 -6.44 -3.45
C TRP A 91 6.93 -6.23 -3.01
N LEU A 92 6.06 -5.68 -3.87
CA LEU A 92 4.62 -5.54 -3.62
C LEU A 92 3.77 -6.65 -4.25
N GLN A 93 4.33 -7.58 -5.03
CA GLN A 93 3.51 -8.57 -5.76
C GLN A 93 2.73 -9.52 -4.84
N ASN A 94 3.21 -9.74 -3.61
CA ASN A 94 2.51 -10.55 -2.60
C ASN A 94 1.42 -9.77 -1.82
N THR A 95 1.15 -8.53 -2.20
CA THR A 95 0.10 -7.70 -1.61
C THR A 95 -1.18 -7.74 -2.44
N HIS A 96 -2.32 -7.38 -1.84
CA HIS A 96 -3.55 -7.20 -2.60
C HIS A 96 -3.47 -5.92 -3.44
N VAL A 97 -3.40 -6.08 -4.76
CA VAL A 97 -3.34 -4.97 -5.72
C VAL A 97 -4.75 -4.60 -6.18
N TYR A 98 -5.13 -3.33 -6.03
CA TYR A 98 -6.43 -2.79 -6.43
C TYR A 98 -6.33 -2.18 -7.82
N SER A 99 -7.37 -2.32 -8.64
CA SER A 99 -7.48 -1.71 -9.97
C SER A 99 -8.38 -0.48 -9.91
N TRP A 100 -7.84 0.70 -10.20
CA TRP A 100 -8.63 1.92 -10.28
C TRP A 100 -9.24 2.12 -11.67
N PRO A 101 -10.52 2.55 -11.80
CA PRO A 101 -11.50 2.82 -10.74
C PRO A 101 -12.37 1.61 -10.35
N ARG A 102 -12.12 0.43 -10.92
CA ARG A 102 -12.94 -0.79 -10.72
C ARG A 102 -13.13 -1.15 -9.24
N ASP A 103 -12.06 -1.11 -8.47
CA ASP A 103 -12.01 -1.55 -7.07
C ASP A 103 -12.12 -0.35 -6.09
N ARG A 104 -12.66 0.79 -6.54
CA ARG A 104 -12.78 2.03 -5.76
C ARG A 104 -13.39 1.77 -4.37
N ASP A 105 -14.50 1.05 -4.31
CA ASP A 105 -15.21 0.84 -3.05
C ASP A 105 -14.40 -0.04 -2.09
N ASP A 106 -13.62 -0.99 -2.60
CA ASP A 106 -12.74 -1.81 -1.77
C ASP A 106 -11.52 -1.02 -1.28
N VAL A 107 -10.99 -0.10 -2.09
CA VAL A 107 -9.98 0.88 -1.65
C VAL A 107 -10.56 1.76 -0.53
N LEU A 108 -11.78 2.29 -0.70
CA LEU A 108 -12.43 3.12 0.32
C LEU A 108 -12.69 2.34 1.61
N ARG A 109 -13.20 1.11 1.54
CA ARG A 109 -13.36 0.23 2.71
C ARG A 109 -12.03 0.02 3.43
N ARG A 110 -10.95 -0.19 2.67
CA ARG A 110 -9.61 -0.39 3.22
C ARG A 110 -9.11 0.84 3.98
N LEU A 111 -9.35 2.04 3.45
CA LEU A 111 -9.01 3.31 4.08
C LEU A 111 -9.83 3.55 5.36
N MET A 112 -11.11 3.19 5.32
CA MET A 112 -12.02 3.29 6.48
C MET A 112 -11.83 2.16 7.51
N ARG A 113 -10.96 1.17 7.24
CA ARG A 113 -10.77 -0.05 8.05
C ARG A 113 -12.06 -0.83 8.27
N ILE A 114 -12.95 -0.83 7.28
CA ILE A 114 -14.22 -1.54 7.31
C ILE A 114 -14.05 -2.88 6.62
N GLU A 115 -14.46 -3.96 7.29
CA GLU A 115 -14.50 -5.29 6.67
C GLU A 115 -15.62 -5.35 5.62
N LYS A 116 -15.30 -5.92 4.46
CA LYS A 116 -16.28 -6.13 3.37
C LYS A 116 -17.33 -7.19 3.75
N TYR A 117 -16.94 -8.14 4.59
CA TYR A 117 -17.77 -9.28 4.98
C TYR A 117 -17.91 -9.30 6.50
N ASN A 118 -19.14 -9.24 6.99
CA ASN A 118 -19.42 -9.51 8.40
C ASN A 118 -19.51 -11.03 8.58
N PRO A 119 -18.92 -11.61 9.64
CA PRO A 119 -19.06 -13.04 9.91
C PRO A 119 -20.56 -13.37 10.05
N PRO A 120 -21.01 -14.50 9.47
CA PRO A 120 -22.39 -14.91 9.65
C PRO A 120 -22.69 -15.10 11.14
N PRO A 121 -23.94 -14.86 11.59
CA PRO A 121 -24.32 -15.12 12.97
C PRO A 121 -23.98 -16.57 13.34
N ILE A 122 -23.40 -16.76 14.52
CA ILE A 122 -23.12 -18.10 15.05
C ILE A 122 -24.48 -18.80 15.23
N GLY A 123 -24.65 -19.97 14.60
CA GLY A 123 -25.85 -20.79 14.76
C GLY A 123 -26.03 -21.30 16.20
N LYS A 124 -27.24 -21.74 16.55
CA LYS A 124 -27.48 -22.35 17.87
C LYS A 124 -26.60 -23.59 18.03
N LEU A 125 -26.03 -23.77 19.22
CA LEU A 125 -25.29 -24.98 19.56
C LEU A 125 -26.21 -26.21 19.38
N PRO A 126 -25.69 -27.32 18.83
CA PRO A 126 -26.46 -28.55 18.71
C PRO A 126 -26.88 -29.02 20.10
N THR A 127 -28.18 -29.34 20.26
CA THR A 127 -28.69 -29.98 21.47
C THR A 127 -28.53 -31.49 21.32
N ILE A 128 -27.68 -32.10 22.14
CA ILE A 128 -27.59 -33.56 22.21
C ILE A 128 -28.82 -34.05 22.97
N VAL A 129 -29.67 -34.84 22.30
CA VAL A 129 -30.84 -35.47 22.93
C VAL A 129 -30.49 -36.92 23.21
N SER A 130 -30.41 -37.31 24.49
CA SER A 130 -30.28 -38.71 24.88
C SER A 130 -31.65 -39.38 24.72
N ILE A 131 -31.78 -40.30 23.76
CA ILE A 131 -32.98 -41.12 23.60
C ILE A 131 -32.73 -42.41 24.40
N PRO A 132 -33.52 -42.69 25.46
CA PRO A 132 -33.40 -43.96 26.17
C PRO A 132 -33.82 -45.12 25.26
N ILE A 133 -33.11 -46.24 25.42
CA ILE A 133 -33.31 -47.50 24.68
C ILE A 133 -34.48 -48.28 25.30
#